data_AF-A0A920UTS2-F1
#
_entry.id   AF-A0A920UTS2-F1
#
_cell.length_a   1.000
_cell.length_b   1.000
_cell.length_c   1.000
_cell.angle_alpha   90.00
_cell.angle_beta   90.00
_cell.angle_gamma   90.00
#
_symmetry.space_group_name_H-M   'P 1'
#
loop_
_entity.id
_entity.type
_entity.pdbx_description
1 polymer ?
#
loop_
_entity_poly.entity_id
_entity_poly.type
_entity_poly.pdbx_seq_one_letter_code
_entity_poly.pdbx_strand_id
1 'polypeptide(L)'
;MIHGRVNPNQDGDLEAMDELAENWDISAFKTYTQYGPGGIGFFLHDDVGVGMIERAQRLGVRNICIHKGLPFGPRSYEHSQSSDVGIVAKMFPEMNFLIYHSSFVRQRRTGI
;
A
#
# COMPACT_ATOMS: atom_id res chain seq x y z
N MET A 1 12.30 -5.19 13.23
CA MET A 1 12.19 -4.09 12.23
C MET A 1 10.74 -3.65 12.21
N ILE A 2 10.39 -2.36 12.13
CA ILE A 2 8.95 -2.00 12.26
C ILE A 2 8.17 -2.40 10.99
N HIS A 3 8.70 -2.09 9.80
CA HIS A 3 8.04 -2.43 8.53
C HIS A 3 9.00 -3.00 7.48
N GLY A 4 8.54 -4.03 6.74
CA GLY A 4 9.13 -4.44 5.47
C GLY A 4 8.52 -3.63 4.31
N ARG A 5 9.34 -3.06 3.42
CA ARG A 5 8.85 -2.32 2.25
C ARG A 5 8.30 -3.29 1.20
N VAL A 6 7.17 -2.95 0.59
CA VAL A 6 6.68 -3.63 -0.62
C VAL A 6 5.89 -2.66 -1.50
N ASN A 7 6.23 -2.61 -2.78
CA ASN A 7 5.47 -2.02 -3.86
C ASN A 7 5.27 -3.12 -4.93
N PRO A 8 4.14 -3.84 -4.90
CA PRO A 8 3.97 -5.09 -5.64
C PRO A 8 3.95 -4.91 -7.17
N ASN A 9 3.84 -3.67 -7.65
CA ASN A 9 3.95 -3.30 -9.06
C ASN A 9 5.41 -3.05 -9.51
N GLN A 10 6.41 -3.32 -8.66
CA GLN A 10 7.82 -3.33 -9.02
C GLN A 10 8.33 -4.77 -9.10
N ASP A 11 9.09 -5.07 -10.15
CA ASP A 11 9.64 -6.41 -10.37
C ASP A 11 10.47 -6.87 -9.15
N GLY A 12 10.16 -8.07 -8.65
CA GLY A 12 10.84 -8.71 -7.52
C GLY A 12 10.38 -8.28 -6.13
N ASP A 13 9.61 -7.20 -6.01
CA ASP A 13 9.24 -6.63 -4.70
C ASP A 13 8.17 -7.47 -3.99
N LEU A 14 7.31 -8.16 -4.75
CA LEU A 14 6.34 -9.10 -4.21
C LEU A 14 7.04 -10.35 -3.67
N GLU A 15 8.07 -10.84 -4.36
CA GLU A 15 8.88 -11.99 -3.95
C GLU A 15 9.73 -11.67 -2.71
N ALA A 16 10.29 -10.45 -2.66
CA ALA A 16 11.08 -9.98 -1.52
C ALA A 16 10.30 -9.92 -0.20
N MET A 17 8.95 -9.97 -0.23
CA MET A 17 8.14 -10.08 0.98
C MET A 17 8.51 -11.31 1.82
N ASP A 18 8.83 -12.43 1.18
CA ASP A 18 9.17 -13.67 1.88
C ASP A 18 10.50 -13.50 2.62
N GLU A 19 11.54 -13.01 1.94
CA GLU A 19 12.83 -12.73 2.56
C GLU A 19 12.71 -11.73 3.71
N LEU A 20 11.83 -10.73 3.58
CA LEU A 20 11.57 -9.75 4.63
C LEU A 20 10.90 -10.37 5.86
N ALA A 21 9.94 -11.28 5.68
CA ALA A 21 9.24 -11.95 6.77
C ALA A 21 10.06 -13.07 7.42
N GLU A 22 10.90 -13.77 6.65
CA GLU A 22 11.72 -14.88 7.15
C GLU A 22 12.96 -14.40 7.90
N ASN A 23 13.63 -13.37 7.40
CA ASN A 23 14.91 -12.92 7.96
C ASN A 23 14.76 -11.81 9.00
N TRP A 24 13.58 -11.19 9.08
CA TRP A 24 13.34 -10.07 9.98
C TRP A 24 12.01 -10.21 10.70
N ASP A 25 12.04 -9.92 12.00
CA ASP A 25 10.81 -9.79 12.81
C ASP A 25 10.11 -8.47 12.47
N ILE A 26 9.31 -8.49 11.39
CA ILE A 26 8.52 -7.35 10.91
C ILE A 26 7.11 -7.37 11.48
N SER A 27 6.65 -6.21 11.94
CA SER A 27 5.29 -6.06 12.46
C SER A 27 4.26 -5.70 11.38
N ALA A 28 4.69 -5.18 10.23
CA ALA A 28 3.83 -4.85 9.10
C ALA A 28 4.59 -4.83 7.78
N PHE A 29 3.85 -4.91 6.68
CA PHE A 29 4.33 -4.45 5.38
C PHE A 29 3.97 -2.98 5.15
N LYS A 30 4.82 -2.23 4.46
CA LYS A 30 4.60 -0.83 4.11
C LYS A 30 4.62 -0.65 2.59
N THR A 31 3.56 -0.05 2.06
CA THR A 31 3.42 0.20 0.61
C THR A 31 3.06 1.64 0.26
N TYR A 32 3.39 2.02 -0.99
CA TYR A 32 3.16 3.32 -1.59
C TYR A 32 2.35 3.18 -2.88
N THR A 33 1.02 3.04 -2.75
CA THR A 33 0.09 2.84 -3.87
C THR A 33 0.18 3.88 -4.99
N GLN A 34 0.62 5.11 -4.71
CA GLN A 34 0.83 6.17 -5.70
C GLN A 34 2.21 6.15 -6.40
N TYR A 35 2.97 5.06 -6.27
CA TYR A 35 4.29 4.91 -6.87
C TYR A 35 4.38 3.60 -7.68
N GLY A 36 5.23 3.61 -8.71
CA GLY A 36 5.52 2.44 -9.54
C GLY A 36 6.32 2.79 -10.79
N PRO A 37 6.62 1.79 -11.65
CA PRO A 37 7.24 2.00 -12.95
C PRO A 37 6.48 3.04 -13.78
N GLY A 38 7.22 3.96 -14.43
CA GLY A 38 6.61 5.08 -15.15
C GLY A 38 5.89 6.12 -14.26
N GLY A 39 5.96 5.98 -12.94
CA GLY A 39 5.20 6.77 -11.97
C GLY A 39 3.72 6.41 -11.95
N ILE A 40 3.35 5.21 -12.39
CA ILE A 40 1.98 4.70 -12.35
C ILE A 40 1.80 3.86 -11.09
N GLY A 41 0.84 4.27 -10.27
CA GLY A 41 0.42 3.57 -9.06
C GLY A 41 -0.45 2.35 -9.34
N PHE A 42 -1.07 1.84 -8.28
CA PHE A 42 -2.02 0.74 -8.31
C PHE A 42 -3.08 0.94 -7.23
N PHE A 43 -4.29 0.41 -7.42
CA PHE A 43 -5.27 0.32 -6.35
C PHE A 43 -5.08 -0.98 -5.58
N LEU A 44 -5.41 -0.94 -4.28
CA LEU A 44 -5.31 -2.14 -3.44
C LEU A 44 -6.21 -3.28 -3.90
N HIS A 45 -7.30 -2.97 -4.60
CA HIS A 45 -8.26 -3.95 -5.12
C HIS A 45 -7.93 -4.44 -6.54
N ASP A 46 -6.87 -3.93 -7.17
CA ASP A 46 -6.34 -4.51 -8.42
C ASP A 46 -5.60 -5.82 -8.11
N ASP A 47 -5.44 -6.70 -9.11
CA ASP A 47 -4.78 -8.01 -8.96
C ASP A 47 -3.42 -7.94 -8.23
N VAL A 48 -2.64 -6.90 -8.54
CA VAL A 48 -1.32 -6.67 -7.92
C VAL A 48 -1.41 -6.29 -6.44
N GLY A 49 -2.43 -5.52 -6.06
CA GLY A 49 -2.71 -5.16 -4.67
C GLY A 49 -3.27 -6.34 -3.88
N VAL A 50 -4.19 -7.09 -4.48
CA VAL A 50 -4.76 -8.33 -3.94
C VAL A 50 -3.66 -9.36 -3.68
N GLY A 51 -2.77 -9.59 -4.65
CA GLY A 51 -1.65 -10.54 -4.52
C GLY A 51 -0.71 -10.19 -3.36
N MET A 52 -0.45 -8.90 -3.13
CA MET A 52 0.31 -8.43 -1.96
C MET A 52 -0.41 -8.75 -0.64
N ILE A 53 -1.72 -8.49 -0.56
CA ILE A 53 -2.50 -8.73 0.67
C ILE A 53 -2.57 -10.22 0.99
N GLU A 54 -2.83 -11.06 -0.01
CA GLU A 54 -2.84 -12.51 0.14
C GLU A 54 -1.48 -13.04 0.59
N ARG A 55 -0.38 -12.51 0.03
CA ARG A 55 0.96 -12.92 0.43
C ARG A 55 1.28 -12.51 1.86
N ALA A 56 0.96 -11.27 2.26
CA ALA A 56 1.10 -10.83 3.65
C ALA A 56 0.31 -11.73 4.62
N GLN A 57 -0.91 -12.11 4.24
CA GLN A 57 -1.74 -13.03 5.01
C GLN A 57 -1.10 -14.41 5.16
N ARG A 58 -0.55 -14.99 4.06
CA ARG A 58 0.15 -16.28 4.09
C ARG A 58 1.40 -16.25 4.97
N LEU A 59 2.14 -15.14 4.95
CA LEU A 59 3.33 -14.92 5.78
C LEU A 59 3.00 -14.62 7.25
N GLY A 60 1.71 -14.54 7.62
CA GLY A 60 1.29 -14.26 8.99
C GLY A 60 1.40 -12.79 9.41
N VAL A 61 1.81 -11.89 8.51
CA VAL A 61 1.95 -10.45 8.78
C VAL A 61 0.61 -9.75 8.49
N ARG A 62 -0.19 -9.54 9.52
CA ARG A 62 -1.58 -9.04 9.38
C ARG A 62 -1.72 -7.55 9.16
N ASN A 63 -0.65 -6.78 9.39
CA ASN A 63 -0.68 -5.32 9.27
C ASN A 63 -0.11 -4.87 7.93
N ILE A 64 -0.85 -4.03 7.21
CA ILE A 64 -0.40 -3.36 5.99
C ILE A 64 -0.52 -1.85 6.20
N CYS A 65 0.61 -1.19 6.33
CA CYS A 65 0.74 0.26 6.35
C CYS A 65 0.69 0.79 4.92
N ILE A 66 -0.17 1.75 4.63
CA ILE A 66 -0.39 2.25 3.27
C ILE A 66 -0.19 3.75 3.28
N HIS A 67 0.60 4.27 2.34
CA HIS A 67 0.67 5.71 2.12
C HIS A 67 -0.55 6.17 1.32
N LYS A 68 -1.48 6.88 1.97
CA LYS A 68 -2.65 7.51 1.34
C LYS A 68 -2.82 8.95 1.84
N GLY A 69 -2.93 9.90 0.95
CA GLY A 69 -2.76 11.33 1.24
C GLY A 69 -1.31 11.76 1.03
N LEU A 70 -1.03 13.03 1.27
CA LEU A 70 0.23 13.70 0.93
C LEU A 70 0.74 13.24 -0.45
N PRO A 71 0.01 13.59 -1.53
CA PRO A 71 0.33 13.10 -2.86
C PRO A 71 1.75 13.50 -3.27
N PHE A 72 2.48 12.59 -3.91
CA PHE A 72 3.84 12.85 -4.40
C PHE A 72 3.87 13.86 -5.55
N GLY A 73 2.75 14.00 -6.27
CA GLY A 73 2.60 14.92 -7.37
C GLY A 73 1.25 14.73 -8.06
N PRO A 74 1.08 15.31 -9.27
CA PRO A 74 -0.16 15.16 -10.03
C PRO A 74 -0.30 13.77 -10.68
N ARG A 75 0.81 13.07 -10.92
CA ARG A 75 0.80 11.73 -11.52
C ARG A 75 0.34 10.71 -10.48
N SER A 76 -0.61 9.84 -10.87
CA SER A 76 -1.19 8.82 -10.00
C SER A 76 -1.77 9.35 -8.69
N TYR A 77 -2.32 10.56 -8.75
CA TYR A 77 -2.97 11.21 -7.62
C TYR A 77 -4.15 10.38 -7.07
N GLU A 78 -4.90 9.74 -7.95
CA GLU A 78 -6.03 8.85 -7.62
C GLU A 78 -5.62 7.72 -6.67
N HIS A 79 -4.44 7.13 -6.86
CA HIS A 79 -3.92 6.07 -6.01
C HIS A 79 -3.50 6.59 -4.63
N SER A 80 -3.29 7.90 -4.46
CA SER A 80 -3.05 8.49 -3.14
C SER A 80 -4.34 8.55 -2.28
N GLN A 81 -5.52 8.33 -2.86
CA GLN A 81 -6.79 8.39 -2.12
C GLN A 81 -7.17 7.02 -1.53
N SER A 82 -8.05 7.02 -0.51
CA SER A 82 -8.43 5.81 0.23
C SER A 82 -9.76 5.19 -0.22
N SER A 83 -10.22 5.49 -1.43
CA SER A 83 -11.47 4.93 -1.99
C SER A 83 -11.42 3.41 -2.14
N ASP A 84 -10.23 2.83 -2.31
CA ASP A 84 -9.98 1.40 -2.45
C ASP A 84 -9.86 0.65 -1.11
N VAL A 85 -9.60 1.35 0.00
CA VAL A 85 -9.36 0.73 1.32
C VAL A 85 -10.59 0.00 1.83
N GLY A 86 -11.77 0.59 1.72
CA GLY A 86 -13.01 -0.05 2.18
C GLY A 86 -13.35 -1.34 1.40
N ILE A 87 -12.93 -1.41 0.14
CA ILE A 87 -13.12 -2.58 -0.72
C ILE A 87 -12.28 -3.74 -0.19
N VAL A 88 -10.96 -3.52 -0.02
CA VAL A 88 -10.07 -4.58 0.47
C VAL A 88 -10.29 -4.92 1.94
N ALA A 89 -10.71 -3.97 2.78
CA ALA A 89 -11.11 -4.26 4.15
C ALA A 89 -12.30 -5.23 4.23
N LYS A 90 -13.22 -5.14 3.27
CA LYS A 90 -14.34 -6.09 3.14
C LYS A 90 -13.89 -7.44 2.58
N MET A 91 -12.96 -7.45 1.62
CA MET A 91 -12.42 -8.69 1.03
C MET A 91 -11.56 -9.48 2.02
N PHE A 92 -10.82 -8.78 2.89
CA PHE A 92 -9.85 -9.35 3.82
C PHE A 92 -10.14 -8.91 5.26
N PRO A 93 -11.24 -9.39 5.90
CA PRO A 93 -11.66 -8.93 7.22
C PRO A 93 -10.65 -9.25 8.35
N GLU A 94 -9.76 -10.22 8.12
CA GLU A 94 -8.71 -10.64 9.06
C GLU A 94 -7.41 -9.83 8.94
N MET A 95 -7.38 -8.78 8.10
CA MET A 95 -6.21 -7.95 7.85
C MET A 95 -6.42 -6.53 8.39
N ASN A 96 -5.35 -5.90 8.85
CA ASN A 96 -5.36 -4.54 9.39
C ASN A 96 -4.74 -3.57 8.38
N PHE A 97 -5.50 -2.55 7.99
CA PHE A 97 -5.06 -1.52 7.04
C PHE A 97 -4.78 -0.21 7.75
N LEU A 98 -3.50 0.16 7.88
CA LEU A 98 -3.07 1.37 8.58
C LEU A 98 -2.80 2.48 7.56
N ILE A 99 -3.68 3.48 7.55
CA ILE A 99 -3.66 4.57 6.56
C ILE A 99 -2.78 5.71 7.06
N TYR A 100 -1.58 5.82 6.50
CA TYR A 100 -0.66 6.90 6.85
C TYR A 100 -1.14 8.20 6.25
N HIS A 101 -0.99 9.29 7.01
CA HIS A 101 -1.51 10.61 6.68
C HIS A 101 -3.04 10.71 6.65
N SER A 102 -3.78 9.67 7.02
CA SER A 102 -5.25 9.71 7.12
C SER A 102 -5.93 10.25 5.86
N SER A 103 -5.39 9.97 4.67
CA SER A 103 -5.87 10.51 3.39
C SER A 103 -5.79 12.04 3.28
N PHE A 104 -4.96 12.69 4.11
CA PHE A 104 -4.86 14.14 4.16
C PHE A 104 -4.32 14.70 2.83
N VAL A 105 -5.06 15.63 2.25
CA VAL A 105 -4.64 16.39 1.07
C VAL A 105 -4.49 17.85 1.50
N ARG A 106 -3.30 18.43 1.31
CA ARG A 106 -3.09 19.86 1.54
C ARG A 106 -4.02 20.62 0.59
N GLN A 107 -4.81 21.56 1.13
CA GLN A 107 -5.68 22.42 0.33
C GLN A 107 -4.94 22.89 -0.94
N ARG A 108 -5.46 22.52 -2.11
CA ARG A 108 -5.13 23.23 -3.35
C ARG A 108 -5.72 24.62 -3.19
N ARG A 109 -4.90 25.68 -3.22
CA ARG A 109 -5.44 27.03 -3.46
C ARG A 109 -6.20 26.94 -4.78
N THR A 110 -7.53 26.91 -4.70
CA THR A 110 -8.36 27.31 -5.82
C THR A 110 -8.06 28.78 -6.02
N GLY A 111 -7.19 29.07 -7.00
CA GLY A 111 -6.97 30.43 -7.43
C GLY A 111 -8.26 30.94 -8.04
N ILE A 112 -9.03 31.67 -7.24
CA ILE A 112 -10.04 32.64 -7.65
C ILE A 112 -9.63 33.96 -6.99
#